data_AF-A0A927NKK5-F1
#
_entry.id   AF-A0A927NKK5-F1
#
_cell.length_a   1.000
_cell.length_b   1.000
_cell.length_c   1.000
_cell.angle_alpha   90.00
_cell.angle_beta   90.00
_cell.angle_gamma   90.00
#
_symmetry.space_group_name_H-M   'P 1'
#
loop_
_entity.id
_entity.type
_entity.pdbx_description
1 polymer ?
#
loop_
_entity_poly.entity_id
_entity_poly.type
_entity_poly.pdbx_seq_one_letter_code
_entity_poly.pdbx_strand_id
1 'polypeptide(L)'
;MGEQNKTVRKSNIGKNLILAFKNGSLATKISFFIMGFGQLYRGQVAKGLLYLLTQLFFALYMIFFGGGYIGHLFSGNLGTKLSGEEWNENLQIFEKITGDNSFLILLYGVVSLVVILLYLMVWYMNIRGNAENDRRIRQGQPISSFREDIHTVLNERFYVPLLALPFLGLIIFTVMPLIFMVLIAFTNYDYAHTPPGKLFDWVGFTNFKTMFSLSGGSSDFAIVFLRVLLWTFVWAFFATFTNYFLGLIVALLIQKKGIRLKALWRTLFV
;
A
#
# COMPACT_ATOMS: atom_id res chain seq x y z
N MET A 1 22.05 13.62 36.80
CA MET A 1 21.82 12.33 36.10
C MET A 1 20.34 12.04 36.15
N GLY A 2 19.61 12.11 35.03
CA GLY A 2 18.21 11.64 35.05
C GLY A 2 17.20 12.22 34.06
N GLU A 3 17.52 13.20 33.19
CA GLU A 3 16.43 13.90 32.47
C GLU A 3 16.77 14.43 31.05
N GLN A 4 17.55 13.70 30.26
CA GLN A 4 17.84 14.11 28.86
C GLN A 4 17.55 13.06 27.77
N ASN A 5 16.80 11.99 28.08
CA ASN A 5 16.66 10.87 27.14
C ASN A 5 15.21 10.55 26.72
N LYS A 6 14.37 11.56 26.53
CA LYS A 6 12.99 11.38 26.01
C LYS A 6 12.56 12.41 24.94
N THR A 7 13.48 12.95 24.15
CA THR A 7 13.08 13.55 22.87
C THR A 7 12.91 12.44 21.85
N VAL A 8 11.67 11.96 21.70
CA VAL A 8 11.23 11.19 20.53
C VAL A 8 11.55 12.02 19.30
N ARG A 9 12.71 11.77 18.68
CA ARG A 9 13.14 12.38 17.43
C ARG A 9 12.05 12.10 16.40
N LYS A 10 11.26 13.12 16.02
CA LYS A 10 10.46 13.08 14.79
C LYS A 10 11.41 12.73 13.64
N SER A 11 11.37 11.47 13.22
CA SER A 11 12.20 10.93 12.14
C SER A 11 11.69 11.50 10.82
N ASN A 12 12.15 12.70 10.45
CA ASN A 12 11.94 13.20 9.11
C ASN A 12 12.79 12.36 8.15
N ILE A 13 12.15 11.44 7.44
CA ILE A 13 12.75 10.53 6.45
C ILE A 13 13.69 11.32 5.51
N GLY A 14 13.21 12.44 4.94
CA GLY A 14 14.00 13.30 4.06
C GLY A 14 15.23 13.93 4.74
N LYS A 15 15.10 14.43 5.98
CA LYS A 15 16.26 14.98 6.72
C LYS A 15 17.29 13.91 7.01
N ASN A 16 16.86 12.69 7.35
CA ASN A 16 17.74 11.56 7.59
C ASN A 16 18.49 11.10 6.33
N LEU A 17 17.83 11.11 5.17
CA LEU A 17 18.45 10.80 3.88
C LEU A 17 19.50 11.84 3.49
N ILE A 18 19.17 13.14 3.62
CA ILE A 18 20.10 14.24 3.32
C ILE A 18 21.32 14.18 4.26
N LEU A 19 21.10 13.91 5.55
CA LEU A 19 22.20 13.74 6.51
C LEU A 19 23.05 12.51 6.20
N ALA A 20 22.45 11.39 5.80
CA ALA A 20 23.17 10.19 5.39
C ALA A 20 24.01 10.43 4.12
N PHE A 21 23.50 11.20 3.17
CA PHE A 21 24.24 11.54 1.96
C PHE A 21 25.37 12.54 2.22
N LYS A 22 25.11 13.60 3.01
CA LYS A 22 26.09 14.66 3.30
C LYS A 22 27.21 14.18 4.22
N ASN A 23 26.86 13.43 5.26
CA ASN A 23 27.80 13.03 6.31
C ASN A 23 28.28 11.58 6.18
N GLY A 24 27.74 10.80 5.25
CA GLY A 24 28.10 9.40 5.03
C GLY A 24 29.46 9.22 4.33
N SER A 25 30.10 8.09 4.61
CA SER A 25 31.32 7.68 3.89
C SER A 25 31.03 7.41 2.40
N LEU A 26 32.09 7.30 1.60
CA LEU A 26 31.99 7.04 0.16
C LEU A 26 31.20 5.74 -0.11
N ALA A 27 31.36 4.72 0.74
CA ALA A 27 30.59 3.49 0.71
C ALA A 27 29.08 3.69 0.95
N THR A 28 28.70 4.60 1.85
CA THR A 28 27.28 4.95 2.08
C THR A 28 26.69 5.71 0.91
N LYS A 29 27.46 6.59 0.25
CA LYS A 29 27.02 7.31 -0.95
C LYS A 29 26.79 6.37 -2.13
N ILE A 30 27.71 5.44 -2.37
CA ILE A 30 27.55 4.42 -3.43
C ILE A 30 26.32 3.53 -3.15
N SER A 31 26.01 3.27 -1.87
CA SER A 31 24.85 2.46 -1.49
C SER A 31 23.49 3.07 -1.86
N PHE A 32 23.42 4.36 -2.22
CA PHE A 32 22.21 4.95 -2.80
C PHE A 32 21.91 4.39 -4.19
N PHE A 33 22.94 4.07 -4.98
CA PHE A 33 22.83 3.59 -6.35
C PHE A 33 22.94 2.07 -6.45
N ILE A 34 23.87 1.49 -5.69
CA ILE A 34 24.11 0.04 -5.64
C ILE A 34 23.83 -0.43 -4.22
N MET A 35 22.60 -0.87 -3.99
CA MET A 35 22.16 -1.39 -2.70
C MET A 35 23.06 -2.54 -2.25
N GLY A 36 23.53 -2.48 -1.01
CA GLY A 36 24.35 -3.55 -0.43
C GLY A 36 25.86 -3.37 -0.60
N PHE A 37 26.32 -2.49 -1.50
CA PHE A 37 27.75 -2.21 -1.68
C PHE A 37 28.43 -1.75 -0.38
N GLY A 38 27.83 -0.80 0.35
CA GLY A 38 28.39 -0.30 1.61
C GLY A 38 28.36 -1.28 2.78
N GLN A 39 27.60 -2.38 2.65
CA GLN A 39 27.59 -3.47 3.62
C GLN A 39 28.64 -4.52 3.25
N LEU A 40 28.81 -4.81 1.96
CA LEU A 40 29.90 -5.63 1.44
C LEU A 40 31.26 -5.04 1.78
N TYR A 41 31.46 -3.74 1.53
CA TYR A 41 32.70 -3.04 1.83
C TYR A 41 33.09 -3.11 3.31
N ARG A 42 32.09 -3.25 4.20
CA ARG A 42 32.27 -3.32 5.66
C ARG A 42 32.27 -4.75 6.21
N GLY A 43 32.39 -5.76 5.34
CA GLY A 43 32.47 -7.17 5.74
C GLY A 43 31.12 -7.85 6.07
N GLN A 44 29.98 -7.15 5.93
CA GLN A 44 28.64 -7.74 6.10
C GLN A 44 28.18 -8.44 4.81
N VAL A 45 28.89 -9.50 4.40
CA VAL A 45 28.73 -10.12 3.06
C VAL A 45 27.32 -10.63 2.81
N ALA A 46 26.75 -11.40 3.74
CA ALA A 46 25.41 -11.99 3.57
C ALA A 46 24.32 -10.92 3.38
N LYS A 47 24.36 -9.87 4.19
CA LYS A 47 23.39 -8.77 4.14
C LYS A 47 23.54 -7.94 2.87
N GLY A 48 24.78 -7.62 2.51
CA GLY A 48 25.09 -6.90 1.28
C GLY A 48 24.64 -7.66 0.04
N LEU A 49 24.83 -8.99 0.00
CA LEU A 49 24.35 -9.83 -1.09
C LEU A 49 22.81 -9.86 -1.19
N LEU A 50 22.10 -9.92 -0.06
CA LEU A 50 20.63 -9.89 -0.03
C LEU A 50 20.09 -8.59 -0.64
N TYR A 51 20.67 -7.45 -0.28
CA TYR A 51 20.27 -6.16 -0.86
C TYR A 51 20.60 -6.03 -2.35
N LEU A 52 21.76 -6.55 -2.79
CA LEU A 52 22.10 -6.61 -4.21
C LEU A 52 21.12 -7.48 -5.00
N LEU A 53 20.80 -8.68 -4.49
CA LEU A 53 19.81 -9.56 -5.10
C LEU A 53 18.44 -8.88 -5.16
N THR A 54 18.03 -8.17 -4.11
CA THR A 54 16.77 -7.42 -4.10
C THR A 54 16.74 -6.36 -5.20
N GLN A 55 17.83 -5.61 -5.39
CA GLN A 55 17.95 -4.64 -6.48
C GLN A 55 17.90 -5.32 -7.86
N LEU A 56 18.58 -6.45 -8.03
CA LEU A 56 18.58 -7.22 -9.27
C LEU A 56 17.18 -7.75 -9.60
N PHE A 57 16.51 -8.40 -8.64
CA PHE A 57 15.14 -8.90 -8.82
C PHE A 57 14.16 -7.79 -9.17
N PHE A 58 14.26 -6.63 -8.50
CA PHE A 58 13.43 -5.48 -8.82
C PHE A 58 13.69 -4.96 -10.24
N ALA A 59 14.96 -4.87 -10.67
CA ALA A 59 15.30 -4.45 -12.02
C ALA A 59 14.76 -5.42 -13.08
N LEU A 60 14.93 -6.74 -12.87
CA LEU A 60 14.39 -7.77 -13.76
C LEU A 60 12.85 -7.69 -13.82
N TYR A 61 12.20 -7.55 -12.67
CA TYR A 61 10.75 -7.37 -12.59
C TYR A 61 10.30 -6.15 -13.40
N MET A 62 10.97 -5.01 -13.26
CA MET A 62 10.60 -3.79 -14.01
C MET A 62 10.86 -3.92 -15.51
N ILE A 63 11.93 -4.59 -15.94
CA ILE A 63 12.24 -4.78 -17.37
C ILE A 63 11.26 -5.73 -18.03
N PHE A 64 10.96 -6.87 -17.39
CA PHE A 64 10.17 -7.94 -18.03
C PHE A 64 8.66 -7.84 -17.79
N PHE A 65 8.23 -7.11 -16.75
CA PHE A 65 6.83 -7.10 -16.35
C PHE A 65 6.35 -5.70 -15.95
N GLY A 66 6.84 -5.16 -14.84
CA GLY A 66 6.26 -3.98 -14.20
C GLY A 66 6.37 -2.70 -15.01
N GLY A 67 7.47 -2.51 -15.76
CA GLY A 67 7.71 -1.29 -16.54
C GLY A 67 6.69 -1.08 -17.64
N GLY A 68 6.29 -2.14 -18.34
CA GLY A 68 5.25 -2.07 -19.37
C GLY A 68 3.90 -1.67 -18.79
N TYR A 69 3.44 -2.34 -17.73
CA TYR A 69 2.15 -2.03 -17.11
C TYR A 69 2.11 -0.64 -16.45
N ILE A 70 3.20 -0.21 -15.84
CA ILE A 70 3.34 1.16 -15.32
C ILE A 70 3.30 2.18 -16.47
N GLY A 71 3.98 1.89 -17.58
CA GLY A 71 3.94 2.70 -18.79
C GLY A 71 2.51 2.90 -19.29
N HIS A 72 1.75 1.82 -19.45
CA HIS A 72 0.34 1.88 -19.84
C HIS A 72 -0.53 2.62 -18.81
N LEU A 73 -0.30 2.39 -17.51
CA LEU A 73 -1.03 3.06 -16.45
C LEU A 73 -0.92 4.60 -16.52
N PHE A 74 0.26 5.12 -16.87
CA PHE A 74 0.52 6.56 -16.95
C PHE A 74 0.46 7.15 -18.37
N SER A 75 0.39 6.32 -19.42
CA SER A 75 0.29 6.76 -20.82
C SER A 75 -1.05 7.43 -21.15
N GLY A 76 -2.08 7.22 -20.33
CA GLY A 76 -3.42 7.77 -20.54
C GLY A 76 -4.38 6.85 -21.29
N ASN A 77 -3.94 5.64 -21.64
CA ASN A 77 -4.71 4.62 -22.35
C ASN A 77 -4.45 3.24 -21.72
N LEU A 78 -5.54 2.52 -21.41
CA LEU A 78 -5.51 1.24 -20.68
C LEU A 78 -5.54 0.06 -21.66
N GLY A 79 -4.64 0.11 -22.64
CA GLY A 79 -4.59 -0.81 -23.78
C GLY A 79 -4.71 -0.04 -25.09
N THR A 80 -4.16 -0.60 -26.16
CA THR A 80 -4.20 0.00 -27.50
C THR A 80 -4.75 -0.96 -28.54
N LYS A 81 -4.73 -2.27 -28.28
CA LYS A 81 -5.25 -3.30 -29.18
C LYS A 81 -6.58 -3.83 -28.68
N LEU A 82 -7.65 -3.61 -29.45
CA LEU A 82 -8.95 -4.20 -29.18
C LEU A 82 -8.92 -5.71 -29.48
N SER A 83 -9.56 -6.52 -28.65
CA SER A 83 -9.80 -7.92 -29.00
C SER A 83 -10.93 -7.96 -30.01
N GLY A 84 -10.70 -8.62 -31.15
CA GLY A 84 -11.66 -8.66 -32.24
C GLY A 84 -11.45 -9.88 -33.13
N GLU A 85 -12.33 -10.00 -34.11
CA GLU A 85 -12.23 -11.00 -35.17
C GLU A 85 -11.75 -10.28 -36.43
N GLU A 86 -10.54 -10.59 -36.88
CA GLU A 86 -10.06 -10.13 -38.18
C GLU A 86 -10.23 -11.24 -39.21
N TRP A 87 -10.69 -10.86 -40.41
CA TRP A 87 -10.82 -11.79 -41.52
C TRP A 87 -9.43 -12.18 -42.03
N ASN A 88 -9.03 -13.43 -41.82
CA ASN A 88 -7.75 -13.92 -42.32
C ASN A 88 -7.93 -14.40 -43.77
N GLU A 89 -7.47 -13.59 -44.74
CA GLU A 89 -7.61 -13.89 -46.19
C GLU A 89 -7.00 -15.24 -46.59
N ASN A 90 -5.97 -15.72 -45.88
CA ASN A 90 -5.30 -16.99 -46.18
C ASN A 90 -6.06 -18.21 -45.64
N LEU A 91 -6.69 -18.08 -44.47
CA LEU A 91 -7.41 -19.19 -43.82
C LEU A 91 -8.91 -19.18 -44.11
N GLN A 92 -9.43 -18.09 -44.70
CA GLN A 92 -10.87 -17.86 -44.98
C GLN A 92 -11.77 -18.08 -43.75
N ILE A 93 -11.23 -17.78 -42.58
CA ILE A 93 -11.94 -17.82 -41.29
C ILE A 93 -11.66 -16.53 -40.53
N PHE A 94 -12.60 -16.14 -39.69
CA PHE A 94 -12.40 -15.08 -38.71
C PHE A 94 -11.43 -15.57 -37.64
N GLU A 95 -10.26 -14.94 -37.55
CA GLU A 95 -9.28 -15.25 -36.52
C GLU A 95 -9.49 -14.32 -35.33
N LYS A 96 -9.62 -14.91 -34.14
CA LYS A 96 -9.80 -14.17 -32.90
C LYS A 96 -8.44 -13.63 -32.45
N ILE A 97 -8.20 -12.34 -32.68
CA ILE A 97 -7.01 -11.67 -32.17
C ILE A 97 -7.20 -11.43 -30.67
N THR A 98 -6.24 -11.92 -29.89
CA THR A 98 -6.19 -11.64 -28.45
C THR A 98 -5.72 -10.20 -28.28
N GLY A 99 -6.65 -9.30 -27.98
CA GLY A 99 -6.35 -7.90 -27.68
C GLY A 99 -5.94 -7.72 -26.23
N ASP A 100 -5.68 -6.46 -25.88
CA ASP A 100 -5.33 -6.05 -24.54
C ASP A 100 -6.52 -6.23 -23.59
N ASN A 101 -6.23 -6.39 -22.30
CA ASN A 101 -7.27 -6.41 -21.27
C ASN A 101 -7.03 -5.26 -20.29
N SER A 102 -7.80 -4.17 -20.46
CA SER A 102 -7.72 -2.95 -19.63
C SER A 102 -7.82 -3.24 -18.13
N PHE A 103 -8.62 -4.23 -17.74
CA PHE A 103 -8.76 -4.62 -16.34
C PHE A 103 -7.48 -5.23 -15.80
N LEU A 104 -6.85 -6.14 -16.55
CA LEU A 104 -5.57 -6.75 -16.17
C LEU A 104 -4.43 -5.75 -16.20
N ILE A 105 -4.42 -4.83 -17.19
CA ILE A 105 -3.42 -3.76 -17.26
C ILE A 105 -3.52 -2.86 -16.02
N LEU A 106 -4.73 -2.45 -15.64
CA LEU A 106 -4.97 -1.66 -14.44
C LEU A 106 -4.54 -2.42 -13.18
N LEU A 107 -4.92 -3.69 -13.05
CA LEU A 107 -4.58 -4.54 -11.90
C LEU A 107 -3.07 -4.71 -11.76
N TYR A 108 -2.38 -5.13 -12.82
CA TYR A 108 -0.94 -5.34 -12.80
C TYR A 108 -0.15 -4.03 -12.68
N GLY A 109 -0.70 -2.91 -13.17
CA GLY A 109 -0.18 -1.58 -12.91
C GLY A 109 -0.20 -1.24 -11.40
N VAL A 110 -1.33 -1.49 -10.72
CA VAL A 110 -1.44 -1.30 -9.26
C VAL A 110 -0.51 -2.23 -8.49
N VAL A 111 -0.42 -3.51 -8.88
CA VAL A 111 0.54 -4.46 -8.29
C VAL A 111 1.97 -3.92 -8.41
N SER A 112 2.34 -3.42 -9.58
CA SER A 112 3.65 -2.86 -9.84
C SER A 112 3.93 -1.63 -8.97
N LEU A 113 2.94 -0.74 -8.76
CA LEU A 113 3.08 0.40 -7.84
C LEU A 113 3.34 -0.04 -6.39
N VAL A 114 2.65 -1.09 -5.93
CA VAL A 114 2.88 -1.66 -4.59
C VAL A 114 4.28 -2.25 -4.48
N VAL A 115 4.74 -2.98 -5.51
CA VAL A 115 6.11 -3.53 -5.55
C VAL A 115 7.16 -2.42 -5.52
N ILE A 116 6.96 -1.32 -6.26
CA ILE A 116 7.83 -0.14 -6.22
C ILE A 116 7.87 0.46 -4.81
N LEU A 117 6.72 0.60 -4.15
CA LEU A 117 6.65 1.14 -2.80
C LEU A 117 7.39 0.26 -1.78
N LEU A 118 7.21 -1.06 -1.84
CA LEU A 118 7.93 -2.02 -1.01
C LEU A 118 9.44 -1.97 -1.28
N TYR A 119 9.85 -1.87 -2.55
CA TYR A 119 11.24 -1.70 -2.92
C TYR A 119 11.84 -0.42 -2.32
N LEU A 120 11.13 0.72 -2.41
CA LEU A 120 11.57 1.98 -1.80
C LEU A 120 11.71 1.87 -0.27
N MET A 121 10.86 1.09 0.41
CA MET A 121 11.02 0.81 1.83
C MET A 121 12.32 0.04 2.12
N VAL A 122 12.61 -1.02 1.35
CA VAL A 122 13.84 -1.81 1.50
C VAL A 122 15.08 -0.99 1.17
N TRP A 123 15.01 -0.15 0.12
CA TRP A 123 16.05 0.81 -0.25
C TRP A 123 16.33 1.81 0.88
N TYR A 124 15.28 2.36 1.48
CA TYR A 124 15.42 3.24 2.64
C TYR A 124 16.07 2.52 3.83
N MET A 125 15.69 1.27 4.10
CA MET A 125 16.30 0.45 5.15
C MET A 125 17.79 0.19 4.86
N ASN A 126 18.17 -0.03 3.59
CA ASN A 126 19.56 -0.18 3.19
C ASN A 126 20.40 1.06 3.54
N ILE A 127 19.94 2.25 3.14
CA ILE A 127 20.63 3.51 3.39
C ILE A 127 20.72 3.79 4.89
N ARG A 128 19.62 3.60 5.62
CA ARG A 128 19.61 3.78 7.07
C ARG A 128 20.58 2.82 7.77
N GLY A 129 20.64 1.56 7.33
CA GLY A 129 21.60 0.58 7.85
C GLY A 129 23.05 1.00 7.60
N ASN A 130 23.35 1.49 6.39
CA ASN A 130 24.69 1.99 6.05
C ASN A 130 25.08 3.24 6.85
N ALA A 131 24.15 4.17 7.06
CA ALA A 131 24.38 5.37 7.86
C ALA A 131 24.60 5.04 9.34
N GLU A 132 23.94 4.00 9.87
CA GLU A 132 24.15 3.53 11.24
C GLU A 132 25.51 2.83 11.39
N ASN A 133 25.91 2.02 10.40
CA ASN A 133 27.24 1.41 10.36
C ASN A 133 28.35 2.49 10.35
N ASP A 134 28.19 3.57 9.60
CA ASP A 134 29.12 4.72 9.62
C ASP A 134 29.26 5.34 11.01
N ARG A 135 28.17 5.45 11.76
CA ARG A 135 28.19 6.01 13.12
C ARG A 135 28.92 5.09 14.09
N ARG A 136 28.67 3.78 14.00
CA ARG A 136 29.36 2.77 14.84
C ARG A 136 30.87 2.77 14.60
N ILE A 137 31.29 2.82 13.33
CA ILE A 137 32.71 2.92 12.96
C ILE A 137 33.34 4.19 13.57
N ARG A 138 32.67 5.35 13.47
CA ARG A 138 33.16 6.60 14.07
C ARG A 138 33.25 6.57 15.59
N GLN A 139 32.43 5.76 16.23
CA GLN A 139 32.42 5.55 17.68
C GLN A 139 33.38 4.44 18.13
N GLY A 140 34.11 3.79 17.20
CA GLY A 140 34.98 2.65 17.50
C GLY A 140 34.22 1.39 17.91
N GLN A 141 32.91 1.32 17.66
CA GLN A 141 32.08 0.15 17.98
C GLN A 141 32.16 -0.90 16.87
N PRO A 142 32.09 -2.20 17.21
CA PRO A 142 32.04 -3.26 16.22
C PRO A 142 30.76 -3.16 15.38
N ILE A 143 30.90 -3.54 14.10
CA ILE A 143 29.78 -3.62 13.17
C ILE A 143 29.02 -4.92 13.49
N SER A 144 27.69 -4.86 13.62
CA SER A 144 26.91 -6.06 13.94
C SER A 144 26.97 -7.07 12.79
N SER A 145 27.10 -8.35 13.12
CA SER A 145 27.07 -9.41 12.11
C SER A 145 25.63 -9.68 11.64
N PHE A 146 25.44 -10.31 10.48
CA PHE A 146 24.12 -10.69 9.98
C PHE A 146 23.38 -11.64 10.94
N ARG A 147 24.11 -12.56 11.57
CA ARG A 147 23.55 -13.48 12.57
C ARG A 147 23.09 -12.74 13.82
N GLU A 148 23.84 -11.73 14.23
CA GLU A 148 23.51 -10.88 15.37
C GLU A 148 22.27 -10.03 15.08
N ASP A 149 22.19 -9.44 13.88
CA ASP A 149 21.01 -8.71 13.42
C ASP A 149 19.75 -9.60 13.43
N ILE A 150 19.84 -10.87 12.99
CA ILE A 150 18.72 -11.82 13.07
C ILE A 150 18.32 -12.10 14.52
N HIS A 151 19.29 -12.37 15.40
CA HIS A 151 19.01 -12.61 16.81
C HIS A 151 18.36 -11.40 17.48
N THR A 152 18.84 -10.19 17.20
CA THR A 152 18.23 -8.95 17.69
C THR A 152 16.79 -8.80 17.19
N VAL A 153 16.53 -9.09 15.91
CA VAL A 153 15.17 -8.98 15.35
C VAL A 153 14.23 -10.05 15.92
N LEU A 154 14.70 -11.27 16.13
CA LEU A 154 13.88 -12.36 16.64
C LEU A 154 13.65 -12.30 18.16
N ASN A 155 14.62 -11.81 18.93
CA ASN A 155 14.52 -11.78 20.39
C ASN A 155 14.09 -10.40 20.93
N GLU A 156 14.77 -9.32 20.52
CA GLU A 156 14.49 -7.97 21.07
C GLU A 156 13.35 -7.27 20.32
N ARG A 157 13.17 -7.58 19.04
CA ARG A 157 12.20 -6.92 18.17
C ARG A 157 11.25 -7.89 17.51
N PHE A 158 10.87 -8.96 18.22
CA PHE A 158 9.99 -10.02 17.69
C PHE A 158 8.68 -9.50 17.08
N TYR A 159 8.16 -8.38 17.61
CA TYR A 159 6.98 -7.72 17.06
C TYR A 159 7.15 -7.32 15.58
N VAL A 160 8.37 -7.07 15.10
CA VAL A 160 8.63 -6.68 13.70
C VAL A 160 8.33 -7.83 12.74
N PRO A 161 8.98 -9.01 12.80
CA PRO A 161 8.63 -10.13 11.92
C PRO A 161 7.21 -10.64 12.18
N LEU A 162 6.75 -10.63 13.44
CA LEU A 162 5.39 -11.04 13.79
C LEU A 162 4.32 -10.18 13.10
N LEU A 163 4.51 -8.86 13.04
CA LEU A 163 3.58 -7.93 12.40
C LEU A 163 3.84 -7.78 10.89
N ALA A 164 5.05 -8.09 10.40
CA ALA A 164 5.38 -7.98 8.98
C ALA A 164 4.47 -8.86 8.11
N LEU A 165 4.16 -10.08 8.56
CA LEU A 165 3.28 -10.99 7.83
C LEU A 165 1.82 -10.49 7.75
N PRO A 166 1.14 -10.15 8.87
CA PRO A 166 -0.17 -9.50 8.83
C PRO A 166 -0.19 -8.20 8.04
N PHE A 167 0.86 -7.38 8.14
CA PHE A 167 0.94 -6.11 7.43
C PHE A 167 1.07 -6.31 5.91
N LEU A 168 1.89 -7.27 5.48
CA LEU A 168 1.99 -7.65 4.07
C LEU A 168 0.65 -8.20 3.56
N GLY A 169 -0.04 -9.02 4.35
CA GLY A 169 -1.39 -9.48 4.03
C GLY A 169 -2.38 -8.33 3.87
N LEU A 170 -2.36 -7.34 4.77
CA LEU A 170 -3.20 -6.14 4.68
C LEU A 170 -2.91 -5.34 3.40
N ILE A 171 -1.64 -5.19 3.01
CA ILE A 171 -1.28 -4.50 1.77
C ILE A 171 -1.85 -5.23 0.55
N ILE A 172 -1.69 -6.55 0.48
CA ILE A 172 -2.10 -7.35 -0.68
C ILE A 172 -3.61 -7.51 -0.76
N PHE A 173 -4.29 -7.80 0.35
CA PHE A 173 -5.71 -8.17 0.33
C PHE A 173 -6.66 -7.01 0.61
N THR A 174 -6.17 -5.89 1.14
CA THR A 174 -7.03 -4.74 1.48
C THR A 174 -6.60 -3.49 0.73
N VAL A 175 -5.34 -3.06 0.87
CA VAL A 175 -4.88 -1.79 0.27
C VAL A 175 -4.85 -1.87 -1.25
N MET A 176 -4.32 -2.96 -1.81
CA MET A 176 -4.25 -3.13 -3.27
C MET A 176 -5.64 -3.14 -3.93
N PRO A 177 -6.64 -3.94 -3.48
CA PRO A 177 -7.99 -3.87 -4.03
C PRO A 177 -8.64 -2.49 -3.86
N LEU A 178 -8.41 -1.81 -2.74
CA LEU A 178 -8.95 -0.45 -2.54
C LEU A 178 -8.38 0.55 -3.54
N ILE A 179 -7.07 0.55 -3.78
CA ILE A 179 -6.45 1.41 -4.80
C ILE A 179 -7.04 1.09 -6.17
N PHE A 180 -7.14 -0.19 -6.51
CA PHE A 180 -7.73 -0.62 -7.78
C PHE A 180 -9.18 -0.14 -7.95
N MET A 181 -10.02 -0.29 -6.92
CA MET A 181 -11.40 0.20 -6.93
C MET A 181 -11.49 1.72 -7.07
N VAL A 182 -10.59 2.45 -6.41
CA VAL A 182 -10.50 3.91 -6.57
C VAL A 182 -10.13 4.28 -8.01
N LEU A 183 -9.18 3.58 -8.64
CA LEU A 183 -8.80 3.88 -10.03
C LEU A 183 -9.92 3.61 -11.02
N ILE A 184 -10.71 2.54 -10.84
CA ILE A 184 -11.89 2.26 -11.68
C ILE A 184 -12.87 3.44 -11.66
N ALA A 185 -13.02 4.16 -10.55
CA ALA A 185 -13.91 5.32 -10.49
C ALA A 185 -13.48 6.46 -11.44
N PHE A 186 -12.23 6.49 -11.88
CA PHE A 186 -11.69 7.45 -12.85
C PHE A 186 -11.66 6.93 -14.29
N THR A 187 -12.25 5.75 -14.57
CA THR A 187 -12.35 5.17 -15.92
C THR A 187 -13.79 5.11 -16.40
N ASN A 188 -14.02 4.89 -17.71
CA ASN A 188 -15.34 4.62 -18.27
C ASN A 188 -15.76 3.15 -18.14
N TYR A 189 -15.35 2.46 -17.07
CA TYR A 189 -15.72 1.07 -16.86
C TYR A 189 -17.23 0.96 -16.59
N ASP A 190 -17.97 0.45 -17.57
CA ASP A 190 -19.40 0.20 -17.53
C ASP A 190 -19.74 -1.11 -18.27
N TYR A 191 -21.02 -1.46 -18.33
CA TYR A 191 -21.50 -2.63 -19.08
C TYR A 191 -21.15 -2.57 -20.58
N ALA A 192 -21.04 -1.36 -21.14
CA ALA A 192 -20.74 -1.16 -22.56
C ALA A 192 -19.25 -1.24 -22.89
N HIS A 193 -18.35 -1.20 -21.89
CA HIS A 193 -16.88 -1.24 -22.01
C HIS A 193 -16.27 -2.36 -21.14
N THR A 194 -16.89 -3.54 -21.13
CA THR A 194 -16.34 -4.72 -20.43
C THR A 194 -15.31 -5.47 -21.27
N PRO A 195 -14.08 -5.67 -20.77
CA PRO A 195 -13.09 -6.56 -21.40
C PRO A 195 -13.59 -8.01 -21.45
N PRO A 196 -13.15 -8.84 -22.41
CA PRO A 196 -12.04 -8.59 -23.36
C PRO A 196 -12.46 -7.92 -24.69
N GLY A 197 -13.75 -7.84 -25.00
CA GLY A 197 -14.22 -7.37 -26.32
C GLY A 197 -14.15 -5.85 -26.52
N LYS A 198 -14.04 -5.08 -25.44
CA LYS A 198 -13.83 -3.62 -25.47
C LYS A 198 -12.87 -3.20 -24.39
N LEU A 199 -12.10 -2.15 -24.66
CA LEU A 199 -11.22 -1.50 -23.70
C LEU A 199 -11.99 -0.39 -22.99
N PHE A 200 -11.60 -0.12 -21.74
CA PHE A 200 -12.02 1.08 -21.02
C PHE A 200 -10.79 1.96 -20.82
N ASP A 201 -10.99 3.28 -20.81
CA ASP A 201 -9.97 4.31 -20.74
C ASP A 201 -10.22 5.28 -19.58
N TRP A 202 -9.24 6.14 -19.33
CA TRP A 202 -9.32 7.18 -18.31
C TRP A 202 -10.28 8.29 -18.72
N VAL A 203 -11.27 8.57 -17.87
CA VAL A 203 -12.18 9.72 -18.02
C VAL A 203 -11.94 10.82 -17.00
N GLY A 204 -10.99 10.59 -16.08
CA GLY A 204 -10.63 11.52 -15.02
C GLY A 204 -11.83 11.84 -14.12
N PHE A 205 -12.13 13.12 -13.95
CA PHE A 205 -13.18 13.57 -13.03
C PHE A 205 -14.59 13.60 -13.66
N THR A 206 -14.76 13.10 -14.88
CA THR A 206 -16.06 13.17 -15.58
C THR A 206 -17.14 12.43 -14.81
N ASN A 207 -16.85 11.22 -14.31
CA ASN A 207 -17.79 10.44 -13.49
C ASN A 207 -18.23 11.21 -12.24
N PHE A 208 -17.28 11.82 -11.52
CA PHE A 208 -17.57 12.61 -10.33
C PHE A 208 -18.41 13.86 -10.66
N LYS A 209 -18.10 14.57 -11.74
CA LYS A 209 -18.89 15.74 -12.18
C LYS A 209 -20.32 15.33 -12.50
N THR A 210 -20.53 14.21 -13.20
CA THR A 210 -21.87 13.69 -13.50
C THR A 210 -22.61 13.25 -12.24
N MET A 211 -21.92 12.62 -11.28
CA MET A 211 -22.52 12.22 -10.00
C MET A 211 -22.95 13.41 -9.12
N PHE A 212 -22.23 14.54 -9.20
CA PHE A 212 -22.50 15.73 -8.39
C PHE A 212 -23.21 16.87 -9.14
N SER A 213 -23.52 16.72 -10.43
CA SER A 213 -24.23 17.75 -11.19
C SER A 213 -25.71 17.78 -10.78
N LEU A 214 -26.10 18.86 -10.10
CA LEU A 214 -27.48 19.10 -9.67
C LEU A 214 -28.33 19.81 -10.74
N SER A 215 -27.73 20.21 -11.87
CA SER A 215 -28.31 21.19 -12.82
C SER A 215 -28.48 20.69 -14.26
N GLY A 216 -28.60 19.38 -14.49
CA GLY A 216 -28.85 18.79 -15.82
C GLY A 216 -29.60 17.47 -15.70
N GLY A 217 -30.21 16.98 -16.79
CA GLY A 217 -31.17 15.85 -16.82
C GLY A 217 -30.73 14.49 -16.22
N SER A 218 -29.51 14.42 -15.66
CA SER A 218 -28.98 13.37 -14.78
C SER A 218 -29.13 13.70 -13.27
N SER A 219 -30.00 14.67 -12.92
CA SER A 219 -30.25 15.17 -11.56
C SER A 219 -30.67 14.11 -10.55
N ASP A 220 -31.21 12.99 -11.01
CA ASP A 220 -31.76 11.95 -10.13
C ASP A 220 -30.66 11.22 -9.35
N PHE A 221 -29.48 11.02 -9.94
CA PHE A 221 -28.41 10.28 -9.29
C PHE A 221 -27.83 11.06 -8.09
N ALA A 222 -27.55 12.34 -8.27
CA ALA A 222 -27.02 13.22 -7.22
C ALA A 222 -28.00 13.31 -6.04
N ILE A 223 -29.30 13.44 -6.34
CA ILE A 223 -30.36 13.52 -5.33
C ILE A 223 -30.50 12.21 -4.56
N VAL A 224 -30.52 11.06 -5.25
CA VAL A 224 -30.60 9.75 -4.60
C VAL A 224 -29.36 9.49 -3.74
N PHE A 225 -28.16 9.79 -4.24
CA PHE A 225 -26.92 9.67 -3.49
C PHE A 225 -26.94 10.51 -2.21
N LEU A 226 -27.27 11.80 -2.30
CA LEU A 226 -27.35 12.69 -1.14
C LEU A 226 -28.42 12.24 -0.15
N ARG A 227 -29.56 11.74 -0.61
CA ARG A 227 -30.62 11.21 0.25
C ARG A 227 -30.13 10.01 1.06
N VAL A 228 -29.49 9.04 0.41
CA VAL A 228 -28.95 7.84 1.08
C VAL A 228 -27.80 8.20 2.02
N LEU A 229 -26.94 9.13 1.60
CA LEU A 229 -25.83 9.64 2.42
C LEU A 229 -26.34 10.32 3.69
N LEU A 230 -27.30 11.24 3.57
CA LEU A 230 -27.89 11.92 4.72
C LEU A 230 -28.59 10.93 5.65
N TRP A 231 -29.34 9.97 5.10
CA TRP A 231 -29.96 8.91 5.88
C TRP A 231 -28.93 8.10 6.66
N THR A 232 -27.80 7.75 6.03
CA THR A 232 -26.69 7.02 6.67
C THR A 232 -26.08 7.83 7.81
N PHE A 233 -25.89 9.14 7.64
CA PHE A 233 -25.39 10.02 8.71
C PHE A 233 -26.37 10.16 9.87
N VAL A 234 -27.66 10.33 9.58
CA VAL A 234 -28.72 10.39 10.60
C VAL A 234 -28.73 9.10 11.41
N TRP A 235 -28.72 7.93 10.74
CA TRP A 235 -28.64 6.64 11.42
C TRP A 235 -27.37 6.46 12.22
N ALA A 236 -26.21 6.79 11.67
CA ALA A 236 -24.94 6.67 12.39
C ALA A 236 -24.94 7.52 13.66
N PHE A 237 -25.47 8.74 13.60
CA PHE A 237 -25.59 9.62 14.75
C PHE A 237 -26.54 9.02 15.80
N PHE A 238 -27.77 8.68 15.42
CA PHE A 238 -28.75 8.15 16.38
C PHE A 238 -28.36 6.78 16.93
N ALA A 239 -27.73 5.91 16.14
CA ALA A 239 -27.24 4.62 16.58
C ALA A 239 -26.10 4.75 17.58
N THR A 240 -25.13 5.64 17.34
CA THR A 240 -24.02 5.87 18.29
C THR A 240 -24.50 6.56 19.57
N PHE A 241 -25.35 7.59 19.44
CA PHE A 241 -25.94 8.29 20.57
C PHE A 241 -26.76 7.35 21.44
N THR A 242 -27.72 6.63 20.85
CA THR A 242 -28.62 5.74 21.60
C THR A 242 -27.86 4.58 22.24
N ASN A 243 -26.94 3.94 21.52
CA ASN A 243 -26.13 2.85 22.09
C ASN A 243 -25.23 3.33 23.24
N TYR A 244 -24.68 4.53 23.14
CA TYR A 244 -23.87 5.10 24.23
C TYR A 244 -24.69 5.30 25.50
N PHE A 245 -25.83 6.00 25.41
CA PHE A 245 -26.66 6.29 26.59
C PHE A 245 -27.33 5.04 27.15
N LEU A 246 -27.86 4.14 26.31
CA LEU A 246 -28.43 2.88 26.76
C LEU A 246 -27.37 1.98 27.38
N GLY A 247 -26.18 1.88 26.76
CA GLY A 247 -25.06 1.14 27.31
C GLY A 247 -24.63 1.67 28.69
N LEU A 248 -24.58 3.00 28.84
CA LEU A 248 -24.26 3.64 30.12
C LEU A 248 -25.35 3.38 31.19
N ILE A 249 -26.63 3.55 30.83
CA ILE A 249 -27.75 3.30 31.76
C ILE A 249 -27.75 1.85 32.22
N VAL A 250 -27.61 0.89 31.30
CA VAL A 250 -27.55 -0.54 31.63
C VAL A 250 -26.35 -0.86 32.50
N ALA A 251 -25.17 -0.28 32.21
CA ALA A 251 -23.99 -0.44 33.05
C ALA A 251 -24.21 0.07 34.49
N LEU A 252 -24.81 1.25 34.64
CA LEU A 252 -25.16 1.82 35.95
C LEU A 252 -26.20 0.96 36.69
N LEU A 253 -27.19 0.43 35.98
CA LEU A 253 -28.19 -0.47 36.55
C LEU A 253 -27.52 -1.74 37.09
N ILE A 254 -26.70 -2.44 36.30
CA ILE A 254 -26.00 -3.67 36.72
C ILE A 254 -25.08 -3.43 37.93
N GLN A 255 -24.48 -2.23 38.03
CA GLN A 255 -23.62 -1.87 39.16
C GLN A 255 -24.39 -1.70 40.48
N LYS A 256 -25.69 -1.38 40.45
CA LYS A 256 -26.52 -1.17 41.66
C LYS A 256 -26.49 -2.40 42.59
N LYS A 257 -26.32 -2.18 43.90
CA LYS A 257 -26.38 -3.25 44.92
C LYS A 257 -27.83 -3.75 45.04
N GLY A 258 -28.06 -5.05 44.92
CA GLY A 258 -29.39 -5.68 45.03
C GLY A 258 -29.85 -6.51 43.81
N ILE A 259 -29.15 -6.47 42.67
CA ILE A 259 -29.51 -7.27 41.49
C ILE A 259 -29.11 -8.74 41.69
N ARG A 260 -30.06 -9.66 41.48
CA ARG A 260 -29.83 -11.11 41.48
C ARG A 260 -29.27 -11.55 40.12
N LEU A 261 -28.40 -12.57 40.11
CA LEU A 261 -27.76 -13.13 38.91
C LEU A 261 -26.87 -12.15 38.11
N LYS A 262 -26.12 -11.27 38.79
CA LYS A 262 -25.21 -10.29 38.15
C LYS A 262 -24.25 -10.86 37.11
N ALA A 263 -23.77 -12.09 37.33
CA ALA A 263 -22.89 -12.77 36.39
C ALA A 263 -23.57 -13.05 35.03
N LEU A 264 -24.84 -13.48 35.05
CA LEU A 264 -25.61 -13.75 33.83
C LEU A 264 -25.88 -12.47 33.04
N TRP A 265 -26.27 -11.39 33.73
CA TRP A 265 -26.48 -10.08 33.09
C TRP A 265 -25.19 -9.49 32.48
N ARG A 266 -24.04 -9.74 33.11
CA ARG A 266 -22.74 -9.33 32.56
C ARG A 266 -22.35 -10.17 31.33
N THR A 267 -22.68 -11.47 31.30
CA THR A 267 -22.37 -12.36 30.18
C THR A 267 -23.27 -12.13 28.97
N LEU A 268 -24.56 -11.80 29.15
CA LEU A 268 -25.45 -11.46 28.03
C LEU A 268 -25.13 -10.12 27.36
N PHE A 269 -24.36 -9.26 28.04
CA PHE A 269 -23.99 -7.93 27.57
C PHE A 269 -22.63 -7.88 26.84
N VAL A 270 -21.75 -8.85 27.09
CA VAL A 270 -20.48 -9.02 26.35
C VAL A 270 -20.76 -9.72 25.03
#